data_AF-A0A846EHN8-F1
#
_entry.id   AF-A0A846EHN8-F1
#
_cell.length_a   1.000
_cell.length_b   1.000
_cell.length_c   1.000
_cell.angle_alpha   90.00
_cell.angle_beta   90.00
_cell.angle_gamma   90.00
#
_symmetry.space_group_name_H-M   'P 1'
#
loop_
_entity.id
_entity.type
_entity.pdbx_description
1 polymer ?
#
loop_
_entity_poly.entity_id
_entity_poly.type
_entity_poly.pdbx_seq_one_letter_code
_entity_poly.pdbx_strand_id
1 'polypeptide(L)'
;MPRLTITVVNNDNETLFVEWHECKVKSKGGLYKRLTKNTNTDTIQPGNTASTVYNATFGAGVKRRYQIAVHNGDSDAVIYYPSNKGWTEDPTPTISVKV
;
A
#
# COMPACT_ATOMS: atom_id res chain seq x y z
N MET A 1 17.24 3.81 8.68
CA MET A 1 16.44 2.59 8.40
C MET A 1 15.56 2.89 7.20
N PRO A 2 15.47 1.99 6.20
CA PRO A 2 14.60 2.22 5.06
C PRO A 2 13.12 2.26 5.49
N ARG A 3 12.36 3.18 4.90
CA ARG A 3 10.95 3.43 5.20
C ARG A 3 10.14 3.34 3.92
N LEU A 4 8.99 2.70 4.01
CA LEU A 4 7.96 2.68 2.97
C LEU A 4 6.87 3.65 3.40
N THR A 5 6.58 4.66 2.57
CA THR A 5 5.44 5.57 2.78
C THR A 5 4.35 5.20 1.79
N ILE A 6 3.13 5.00 2.27
CA ILE A 6 1.96 4.78 1.43
C ILE A 6 0.97 5.91 1.68
N THR A 7 0.57 6.58 0.62
CA THR A 7 -0.48 7.61 0.58
C THR A 7 -1.60 7.13 -0.33
N VAL A 8 -2.82 7.12 0.20
CA VAL A 8 -4.03 6.84 -0.55
C VAL A 8 -4.81 8.15 -0.69
N VAL A 9 -5.16 8.49 -1.91
CA VAL A 9 -5.99 9.65 -2.27
C VAL A 9 -7.34 9.12 -2.70
N ASN A 10 -8.40 9.58 -2.06
CA ASN A 10 -9.77 9.28 -2.47
C ASN A 10 -10.25 10.37 -3.44
N ASN A 11 -10.23 10.07 -4.74
CA ASN A 11 -10.77 10.92 -5.80
C ASN A 11 -12.19 10.51 -6.21
N ASP A 12 -12.70 9.41 -5.66
CA ASP A 12 -14.08 8.99 -5.85
C ASP A 12 -15.06 9.89 -5.07
N ASN A 13 -16.35 9.70 -5.36
CA ASN A 13 -17.44 10.42 -4.69
C ASN A 13 -17.97 9.70 -3.43
N GLU A 14 -17.36 8.58 -3.06
CA GLU A 14 -17.77 7.73 -1.95
C GLU A 14 -16.72 7.72 -0.83
N THR A 15 -17.12 7.32 0.38
CA THR A 15 -16.16 7.13 1.47
C THR A 15 -15.31 5.90 1.19
N LEU A 16 -13.98 6.06 1.27
CA LEU A 16 -13.02 4.98 1.10
C LEU A 16 -12.45 4.57 2.46
N PHE A 17 -12.20 3.28 2.63
CA PHE A 17 -11.53 2.71 3.79
C PHE A 17 -10.22 2.08 3.34
N VAL A 18 -9.15 2.31 4.11
CA VAL A 18 -7.85 1.72 3.83
C VAL A 18 -7.44 0.82 4.98
N GLU A 19 -7.37 -0.47 4.70
CA GLU A 19 -7.01 -1.51 5.66
C GLU A 19 -5.49 -1.67 5.70
N TRP A 20 -4.83 -0.81 6.46
CA TRP A 20 -3.38 -0.80 6.55
C TRP A 20 -2.81 -2.17 6.96
N HIS A 21 -3.52 -2.89 7.83
CA HIS A 21 -3.14 -4.22 8.30
C HIS A 21 -3.22 -5.33 7.23
N GLU A 22 -3.99 -5.12 6.15
CA GLU A 22 -4.10 -6.05 5.03
C GLU A 22 -3.14 -5.73 3.88
N CYS A 23 -2.44 -4.59 3.93
CA CYS A 23 -1.41 -4.25 2.96
C CYS A 23 -0.28 -5.30 2.97
N LYS A 24 0.16 -5.73 1.79
CA LYS A 24 1.15 -6.81 1.61
C LYS A 24 2.32 -6.37 0.75
N VAL A 25 3.46 -7.02 0.96
CA VAL A 25 4.64 -6.92 0.10
C VAL A 25 5.04 -8.31 -0.39
N LYS A 26 5.50 -8.40 -1.63
CA LYS A 26 6.10 -9.59 -2.21
C LYS A 26 7.46 -9.25 -2.80
N SER A 27 8.48 -10.03 -2.45
CA SER A 27 9.75 -10.05 -3.18
C SER A 27 9.64 -10.92 -4.43
N LYS A 28 10.40 -10.61 -5.48
CA LYS A 28 10.40 -11.42 -6.72
C LYS A 28 10.85 -12.85 -6.40
N GLY A 29 10.01 -13.83 -6.76
CA GLY A 29 10.20 -15.25 -6.42
C GLY A 29 9.72 -15.67 -5.03
N GLY A 30 9.34 -14.72 -4.15
CA GLY A 30 8.82 -15.00 -2.82
C GLY A 30 7.29 -15.11 -2.75
N LEU A 31 6.75 -15.19 -1.53
CA LEU A 31 5.32 -15.11 -1.23
C LEU A 31 4.95 -13.69 -0.75
N TYR A 32 3.66 -13.36 -0.78
CA TYR A 32 3.16 -12.15 -0.14
C TYR A 32 3.24 -12.27 1.38
N LYS A 33 3.69 -11.19 2.03
CA LYS A 33 3.73 -11.04 3.48
C LYS A 33 3.02 -9.74 3.86
N ARG A 34 2.26 -9.75 4.95
CA ARG A 34 1.61 -8.54 5.48
C ARG A 34 2.65 -7.53 5.96
N LEU A 35 2.33 -6.25 5.84
CA LEU A 35 3.09 -5.15 6.41
C LEU A 35 2.65 -4.96 7.88
N THR A 36 3.29 -5.67 8.80
CA THR A 36 2.78 -5.95 10.17
C THR A 36 2.86 -4.80 11.18
N LYS A 37 2.88 -3.53 10.76
CA LYS A 37 3.08 -2.40 11.70
C LYS A 37 1.81 -1.64 12.08
N ASN A 38 0.76 -1.71 11.27
CA ASN A 38 -0.44 -0.91 11.49
C ASN A 38 -1.65 -1.84 11.54
N THR A 39 -2.39 -1.81 12.66
CA THR A 39 -3.64 -2.57 12.86
C THR A 39 -4.89 -1.75 12.53
N ASN A 40 -4.71 -0.49 12.14
CA ASN A 40 -5.82 0.44 11.97
C ASN A 40 -6.40 0.35 10.56
N THR A 41 -7.65 0.78 10.45
CA THR A 41 -8.30 1.12 9.19
C THR A 41 -8.56 2.62 9.23
N ASP A 42 -8.14 3.34 8.18
CA ASP A 42 -8.46 4.75 8.05
C ASP A 42 -9.69 4.94 7.16
N THR A 43 -10.55 5.86 7.54
CA THR A 43 -11.69 6.32 6.72
C THR A 43 -11.30 7.61 6.00
N ILE A 44 -11.42 7.62 4.68
CA ILE A 44 -11.04 8.72 3.79
C ILE A 44 -12.29 9.23 3.09
N GLN A 45 -12.71 10.45 3.41
CA GLN A 45 -13.81 11.13 2.72
C GLN A 45 -13.41 11.52 1.28
N PRO A 46 -14.38 11.73 0.37
CA PRO A 46 -14.12 12.24 -0.98
C PRO A 46 -13.21 13.48 -0.98
N GLY A 47 -12.18 13.47 -1.82
CA GLY A 47 -11.19 14.55 -1.95
C GLY A 47 -10.08 14.56 -0.89
N ASN A 48 -10.14 13.68 0.13
CA ASN A 48 -9.14 13.60 1.18
C ASN A 48 -8.07 12.53 0.91
N THR A 49 -7.04 12.54 1.76
CA THR A 49 -5.95 11.58 1.70
C THR A 49 -5.66 11.01 3.08
N ALA A 50 -5.19 9.77 3.12
CA ALA A 50 -4.59 9.18 4.31
C ALA A 50 -3.21 8.61 3.97
N SER A 51 -2.33 8.55 4.96
CA SER A 51 -0.98 8.04 4.77
C SER A 51 -0.48 7.26 5.98
N THR A 52 0.33 6.25 5.71
CA THR A 52 1.01 5.45 6.74
C THR A 52 2.47 5.23 6.36
N VAL A 53 3.31 4.97 7.37
CA VAL A 53 4.72 4.66 7.20
C VAL A 53 5.04 3.30 7.80
N TYR A 54 5.55 2.40 6.97
CA TYR A 54 6.07 1.11 7.39
C TYR A 54 7.59 1.15 7.53
N ASN A 55 8.07 0.56 8.62
CA ASN A 55 9.48 0.20 8.72
C ASN A 55 9.69 -1.03 7.86
N ALA A 56 10.30 -0.85 6.70
CA ALA A 56 10.48 -1.93 5.74
C ALA A 56 11.98 -2.08 5.49
N THR A 57 12.61 -2.99 6.22
CA THR A 57 14.05 -3.23 6.06
C THR A 57 14.24 -4.23 4.92
N PHE A 58 14.94 -3.75 3.91
CA PHE A 58 14.83 -4.27 2.58
C PHE A 58 16.23 -4.22 1.97
N GLY A 59 16.81 -5.39 1.70
CA GLY A 59 18.15 -5.48 1.10
C GLY A 59 18.22 -4.77 -0.26
N ALA A 60 19.35 -4.16 -0.57
CA ALA A 60 19.60 -3.55 -1.87
C ALA A 60 19.44 -4.58 -3.01
N GLY A 61 18.92 -4.15 -4.16
CA GLY A 61 18.73 -5.00 -5.35
C GLY A 61 17.59 -6.02 -5.30
N VAL A 62 16.87 -6.12 -4.18
CA VAL A 62 15.70 -7.01 -4.10
C VAL A 62 14.50 -6.34 -4.77
N LYS A 63 14.02 -6.94 -5.86
CA LYS A 63 12.80 -6.56 -6.57
C LYS A 63 11.56 -6.84 -5.73
N ARG A 64 10.66 -5.85 -5.60
CA ARG A 64 9.45 -5.91 -4.78
C ARG A 64 8.23 -5.37 -5.49
N ARG A 65 7.05 -5.80 -5.04
CA ARG A 65 5.76 -5.19 -5.36
C ARG A 65 4.88 -5.19 -4.12
N TYR A 66 3.97 -4.23 -4.05
CA TYR A 66 3.10 -3.99 -2.91
C TYR A 66 1.64 -4.13 -3.32
N GLN A 67 0.81 -4.61 -2.40
CA GLN A 67 -0.65 -4.62 -2.49
C GLN A 67 -1.18 -3.70 -1.40
N ILE A 68 -1.98 -2.72 -1.80
CA ILE A 68 -2.67 -1.79 -0.93
C ILE A 68 -4.13 -2.22 -0.93
N ALA A 69 -4.65 -2.57 0.25
CA ALA A 69 -6.02 -3.01 0.44
C ALA A 69 -6.90 -1.79 0.76
N VAL A 70 -7.92 -1.57 -0.07
CA VAL A 70 -8.89 -0.49 0.11
C VAL A 70 -10.29 -1.04 -0.18
N HIS A 71 -11.32 -0.46 0.42
CA HIS A 71 -12.71 -0.78 0.10
C HIS A 71 -13.60 0.45 0.25
N ASN A 72 -14.74 0.52 -0.45
CA ASN A 72 -15.73 1.60 -0.32
C ASN A 72 -17.01 1.13 0.41
N GLY A 73 -16.96 -0.01 1.09
CA GLY A 73 -18.09 -0.61 1.81
C GLY A 73 -18.86 -1.63 0.96
N ASP A 74 -19.02 -1.36 -0.33
CA ASP A 74 -19.70 -2.24 -1.28
C ASP A 74 -18.74 -3.11 -2.11
N SER A 75 -17.48 -2.69 -2.23
CA SER A 75 -16.47 -3.35 -3.05
C SER A 75 -15.09 -3.31 -2.42
N ASP A 76 -14.41 -4.46 -2.45
CA ASP A 76 -12.99 -4.56 -2.12
C ASP A 76 -12.13 -4.28 -3.36
N ALA A 77 -11.10 -3.46 -3.20
CA ALA A 77 -10.13 -3.18 -4.23
C ALA A 77 -8.70 -3.41 -3.73
N VAL A 78 -7.87 -3.98 -4.61
CA VAL A 78 -6.44 -4.20 -4.35
C VAL A 78 -5.64 -3.43 -5.37
N ILE A 79 -4.90 -2.43 -4.91
CA ILE A 79 -4.05 -1.60 -5.76
C ILE A 79 -2.62 -2.10 -5.66
N TYR A 80 -1.96 -2.20 -6.81
CA TYR A 80 -0.59 -2.69 -6.89
C TYR A 80 0.40 -1.57 -7.15
N TYR A 81 1.53 -1.59 -6.46
CA TYR A 81 2.68 -0.75 -6.77
C TYR A 81 3.93 -1.58 -7.06
N PRO A 82 4.70 -1.26 -8.11
CA PRO A 82 4.41 -0.25 -9.12
C PRO A 82 3.27 -0.64 -10.08
N SER A 83 3.00 -1.95 -10.22
CA SER A 83 1.80 -2.49 -10.88
C SER A 83 1.65 -3.98 -10.57
N ASN A 84 0.58 -4.64 -11.04
CA ASN A 84 0.36 -6.08 -10.80
C ASN A 84 1.44 -6.99 -11.43
N LYS A 85 2.17 -6.50 -12.44
CA LYS A 85 3.28 -7.18 -13.12
C LYS A 85 4.63 -6.48 -12.93
N GLY A 86 4.64 -5.28 -12.36
CA GLY A 86 5.82 -4.46 -12.14
C GLY A 86 6.57 -4.81 -10.86
N TRP A 87 7.83 -4.39 -10.81
CA TRP A 87 8.70 -4.53 -9.66
C TRP A 87 9.48 -3.23 -9.44
N THR A 88 9.69 -2.86 -8.18
CA THR A 88 10.60 -1.77 -7.78
C THR A 88 11.79 -2.33 -7.01
N GLU A 89 12.95 -1.72 -7.15
CA GLU A 89 14.15 -1.99 -6.33
C GLU A 89 14.41 -0.87 -5.31
N ASP A 90 13.58 0.18 -5.32
CA ASP A 90 13.68 1.30 -4.39
C ASP A 90 13.64 0.77 -2.95
N PRO A 91 14.69 1.03 -2.14
CA PRO A 91 14.73 0.62 -0.75
C PRO A 91 13.80 1.46 0.14
N THR A 92 13.40 2.66 -0.31
CA THR A 92 12.55 3.60 0.43
C THR A 92 11.41 4.17 -0.42
N PRO A 93 10.53 3.31 -0.98
CA PRO A 93 9.53 3.78 -1.91
C PRO A 93 8.49 4.68 -1.23
N THR A 94 8.11 5.73 -1.95
CA THR A 94 6.92 6.52 -1.65
C THR A 94 5.85 6.15 -2.66
N ILE A 95 4.79 5.52 -2.16
CA ILE A 95 3.67 5.01 -2.96
C ILE A 95 2.53 6.00 -2.82
N SER A 96 2.08 6.59 -3.93
CA SER A 96 0.83 7.33 -3.99
C SER A 96 -0.14 6.57 -4.88
N VAL A 97 -1.27 6.16 -4.33
CA VAL A 97 -2.36 5.53 -5.08
C VAL A 97 -3.58 6.44 -5.04
N LYS A 98 -4.21 6.57 -6.21
CA LYS A 98 -5.45 7.29 -6.39
C LYS A 98 -6.53 6.25 -6.62
N VAL A 99 -7.56 6.31 -5.79
CA VAL A 99 -8.80 5.54 -5.94
C VAL A 99 -9.81 6.53 -6.46
#